data_AF-A0A0W8GAG8-F1
#
_entry.id   AF-A0A0W8GAG8-F1
#
_cell.length_a   1.000
_cell.length_b   1.000
_cell.length_c   1.000
_cell.angle_alpha   90.00
_cell.angle_beta   90.00
_cell.angle_gamma   90.00
#
_symmetry.space_group_name_H-M   'P 1'
#
loop_
_entity.id
_entity.type
_entity.pdbx_description
1 polymer ?
#
loop_
_entity_poly.entity_id
_entity_poly.type
_entity_poly.pdbx_seq_one_letter_code
_entity_poly.pdbx_strand_id
1 'polypeptide(L)'
;MPSHIHHLIAVLAVVVFHALPCGAQSAGSGIQMHPACRSAFYIFDSRESRTGDITIYVNGKLSENVFELPPTPDGKTSLYEVVIPDEEHLEFSVVIKENNTKIADETIRFDKTVSPCRWPQPCIFKMSPARVIEGGTLAVTGTNLGTKNTDLTLYLRNNYRITSERITAPGNDTLQTASFLIPTKTMAPDLYKDSSVWNTTVWAAVATNIGNKPSLLSNWKPVGLIRSEAKTWLLLICLGITLALLSCVYLLIRRCFETSRSPGQVFMSFLYDRKSNTYSLSKLQAFGWTVVVLWSYLFLALGKSVLAGDFVIPDLNPGILGLLGISYGGLLTARGVGNAFPKNDIVANKPSWCDLFSENNEISLPRLQLFAFTLIGYLLFIVSSFRPDFFETGLPIIPDTLNGLFLVSQGGYIGGKLTGTSAVTHVLPRRVAAPFQIPITLYGKGFCDKTALLVQGLQEAMATTFLNQNAVRFSLPAGKPIDPGRKQVVVLPPTGSSYVIENALEVIKVEIRKTMTVDASGNDALDVDFSGIVLVGEPLTAHLGESPLAVAHLVGNRYTVTGPGGLPRGETIRIAAQDGSFAFETTVNGTASSGFEPVTLL
;
A
#
# COMPACT_ATOMS: atom_id res chain seq x y z
N MET A 1 22.25 -8.91 -85.32
CA MET A 1 21.43 -9.86 -84.56
C MET A 1 22.34 -10.78 -83.75
N PRO A 2 21.93 -11.27 -82.58
CA PRO A 2 20.71 -10.90 -81.85
C PRO A 2 21.00 -10.51 -80.37
N SER A 3 20.34 -9.52 -79.74
CA SER A 3 18.92 -9.12 -79.72
C SER A 3 18.00 -9.90 -78.76
N HIS A 4 18.33 -9.95 -77.46
CA HIS A 4 17.37 -10.43 -76.44
C HIS A 4 17.22 -9.58 -75.17
N ILE A 5 17.97 -8.50 -74.97
CA ILE A 5 17.89 -7.73 -73.70
C ILE A 5 17.00 -6.48 -73.80
N HIS A 6 16.81 -5.89 -74.98
CA HIS A 6 15.92 -4.73 -75.12
C HIS A 6 14.42 -5.08 -75.19
N HIS A 7 14.05 -6.33 -75.48
CA HIS A 7 12.64 -6.74 -75.43
C HIS A 7 12.16 -7.07 -74.02
N LEU A 8 13.01 -7.47 -73.07
CA LEU A 8 12.57 -7.79 -71.71
C LEU A 8 12.28 -6.53 -70.88
N ILE A 9 13.00 -5.44 -71.12
CA ILE A 9 12.78 -4.14 -70.46
C ILE A 9 11.58 -3.40 -71.08
N ALA A 10 11.33 -3.57 -72.38
CA ALA A 10 10.11 -3.05 -73.02
C ALA A 10 8.85 -3.85 -72.63
N VAL A 11 8.95 -5.17 -72.43
CA VAL A 11 7.81 -6.00 -72.00
C VAL A 11 7.48 -5.79 -70.52
N LEU A 12 8.45 -5.50 -69.64
CA LEU A 12 8.14 -5.15 -68.24
C LEU A 12 7.56 -3.73 -68.07
N ALA A 13 7.92 -2.78 -68.93
CA ALA A 13 7.33 -1.43 -68.91
C ALA A 13 5.87 -1.42 -69.43
N VAL A 14 5.52 -2.34 -70.34
CA VAL A 14 4.16 -2.46 -70.89
C VAL A 14 3.23 -3.25 -69.94
N VAL A 15 3.74 -4.17 -69.12
CA VAL A 15 2.92 -4.95 -68.18
C VAL A 15 2.51 -4.15 -66.94
N VAL A 16 3.25 -3.10 -66.55
CA VAL A 16 2.90 -2.25 -65.39
C VAL A 16 1.85 -1.19 -65.74
N PHE A 17 1.69 -0.81 -67.01
CA PHE A 17 0.62 0.09 -67.46
C PHE A 17 -0.68 -0.63 -67.88
N HIS A 18 -0.67 -1.97 -67.99
CA HIS A 18 -1.86 -2.75 -68.39
C HIS A 18 -2.58 -3.46 -67.25
N ALA A 19 -2.19 -3.25 -65.98
CA ALA A 19 -2.81 -3.90 -64.82
C ALA A 19 -3.79 -3.01 -64.02
N LEU A 20 -4.25 -1.89 -64.57
CA LEU A 20 -5.41 -1.14 -64.06
C LEU A 20 -6.51 -1.10 -65.14
N PRO A 21 -7.33 -2.16 -65.31
CA PRO A 21 -8.50 -2.07 -66.17
C PRO A 21 -9.61 -1.37 -65.39
N CYS A 22 -9.55 -0.03 -65.34
CA CYS A 22 -10.68 0.87 -65.12
C CYS A 22 -10.20 2.27 -65.55
N GLY A 23 -10.07 2.49 -66.86
CA GLY A 23 -9.66 3.77 -67.43
C GLY A 23 -10.87 4.61 -67.81
N ALA A 24 -10.98 5.80 -67.24
CA ALA A 24 -11.42 6.98 -67.96
C ALA A 24 -10.17 7.84 -68.17
N GLN A 25 -9.68 7.96 -69.40
CA GLN A 25 -8.66 8.95 -69.74
C GLN A 25 -9.40 10.25 -70.11
N SER A 26 -9.26 11.30 -69.29
CA SER A 26 -9.59 12.65 -69.74
C SER A 26 -8.47 13.14 -70.67
N ALA A 27 -8.81 13.30 -71.95
CA ALA A 27 -7.87 13.78 -72.96
C ALA A 27 -7.64 15.29 -72.78
N GLY A 28 -6.52 15.67 -72.16
CA GLY A 28 -5.91 17.00 -72.39
C GLY A 28 -5.47 17.81 -71.16
N SER A 29 -5.78 17.43 -69.93
CA SER A 29 -5.50 18.28 -68.75
C SER A 29 -4.17 17.99 -68.04
N GLY A 30 -3.45 16.92 -68.39
CA GLY A 30 -2.26 16.47 -67.62
C GLY A 30 -2.59 15.97 -66.21
N ILE A 31 -3.88 15.86 -65.88
CA ILE A 31 -4.40 15.37 -64.62
C ILE A 31 -5.08 14.03 -64.86
N GLN A 32 -4.74 13.02 -64.06
CA GLN A 32 -5.37 11.70 -64.11
C GLN A 32 -5.94 11.35 -62.74
N MET A 33 -7.20 10.91 -62.68
CA MET A 33 -7.82 10.43 -61.45
C MET A 33 -7.99 8.91 -61.48
N HIS A 34 -7.55 8.24 -60.41
CA HIS A 34 -7.65 6.78 -60.29
C HIS A 34 -8.29 6.38 -58.96
N PRO A 35 -9.33 5.53 -58.94
CA PRO A 35 -9.88 5.01 -57.70
C PRO A 35 -8.82 4.16 -56.98
N ALA A 36 -8.56 4.47 -55.71
CA ALA A 36 -7.52 3.81 -54.91
C ALA A 36 -8.09 2.61 -54.13
N CYS A 37 -9.20 2.85 -53.43
CA CYS A 37 -9.97 1.93 -52.58
C CYS A 37 -11.42 2.46 -52.45
N ARG A 38 -12.34 1.77 -51.76
CA ARG A 38 -13.73 2.22 -51.56
C ARG A 38 -13.88 3.63 -50.96
N SER A 39 -12.85 4.16 -50.28
CA SER A 39 -12.91 5.42 -49.54
C SER A 39 -11.88 6.46 -50.01
N ALA A 40 -11.16 6.24 -51.10
CA ALA A 40 -10.19 7.20 -51.61
C ALA A 40 -9.94 7.06 -53.12
N PHE A 41 -9.51 8.16 -53.75
CA PHE A 41 -8.95 8.16 -55.09
C PHE A 41 -7.69 9.01 -55.15
N TYR A 42 -6.81 8.67 -56.08
CA TYR A 42 -5.58 9.40 -56.35
C TYR A 42 -5.76 10.35 -57.53
N ILE A 43 -5.13 11.51 -57.45
CA ILE A 43 -5.01 12.48 -58.53
C ILE A 43 -3.52 12.64 -58.83
N PHE A 44 -3.14 12.31 -60.05
CA PHE A 44 -1.80 12.51 -60.57
C PHE A 44 -1.80 13.79 -61.40
N ASP A 45 -1.08 14.82 -60.95
CA ASP A 45 -0.92 16.07 -61.68
C ASP A 45 0.50 16.15 -62.25
N SER A 46 0.61 15.96 -63.56
CA SER A 46 1.88 15.88 -64.31
C SER A 46 2.28 17.20 -65.00
N ARG A 47 1.57 18.31 -64.72
CA ARG A 47 1.82 19.61 -65.34
C ARG A 47 3.13 20.22 -64.83
N GLU A 48 4.01 20.65 -65.75
CA GLU A 48 5.35 21.17 -65.42
C GLU A 48 5.35 22.54 -64.71
N SER A 49 4.27 23.33 -64.77
CA SER A 49 4.15 24.61 -64.07
C SER A 49 2.83 24.72 -63.32
N ARG A 50 2.89 24.75 -61.99
CA ARG A 50 1.78 25.16 -61.12
C ARG A 50 1.85 26.67 -60.89
N THR A 51 0.73 27.34 -61.08
CA THR A 51 0.60 28.80 -60.94
C THR A 51 -0.28 29.20 -59.75
N GLY A 52 -0.87 28.24 -59.03
CA GLY A 52 -1.70 28.53 -57.86
C GLY A 52 -2.05 27.32 -57.00
N ASP A 53 -2.82 27.61 -55.95
CA ASP A 53 -3.32 26.62 -55.00
C ASP A 53 -4.40 25.76 -55.65
N ILE A 54 -4.26 24.44 -55.49
CA ILE A 54 -5.24 23.47 -55.96
C ILE A 54 -6.33 23.30 -54.91
N THR A 55 -7.57 23.50 -55.30
CA THR A 55 -8.77 23.22 -54.50
C THR A 55 -9.57 22.13 -55.18
N ILE A 56 -10.00 21.13 -54.41
CA ILE A 56 -10.69 19.96 -54.95
C ILE A 56 -12.08 19.93 -54.37
N TYR A 57 -13.08 19.84 -55.23
CA TYR A 57 -14.49 19.75 -54.85
C TYR A 57 -14.99 18.34 -55.13
N VAL A 58 -15.63 17.72 -54.16
CA VAL A 58 -16.27 16.41 -54.30
C VAL A 58 -17.77 16.60 -54.11
N ASN A 59 -18.55 16.21 -55.12
CA ASN A 59 -20.00 16.43 -55.19
C ASN A 59 -20.38 17.90 -54.93
N GLY A 60 -19.60 18.83 -55.51
CA GLY A 60 -19.82 20.27 -55.41
C GLY A 60 -19.43 20.91 -54.08
N LYS A 61 -18.96 20.15 -53.08
CA LYS A 61 -18.45 20.67 -51.80
C LYS A 61 -16.93 20.68 -51.82
N LEU A 62 -16.31 21.73 -51.27
CA LEU A 62 -14.86 21.77 -51.11
C LEU A 62 -14.43 20.58 -50.23
N SER A 63 -13.54 19.75 -50.75
CA SER A 63 -12.97 18.64 -50.01
C SER A 63 -11.91 19.16 -49.05
N GLU A 64 -12.15 18.98 -47.76
CA GLU A 64 -11.16 19.24 -46.71
C GLU A 64 -10.18 18.06 -46.55
N ASN A 65 -10.33 17.00 -47.36
CA ASN A 65 -9.62 15.73 -47.25
C ASN A 65 -8.66 15.49 -48.41
N VAL A 66 -7.91 16.52 -48.78
CA VAL A 66 -6.91 16.45 -49.85
C VAL A 66 -5.53 16.36 -49.23
N PHE A 67 -4.83 15.27 -49.51
CA PHE A 67 -3.47 15.02 -49.02
C PHE A 67 -2.50 15.11 -50.18
N GLU A 68 -1.58 16.06 -50.14
CA GLU A 68 -0.45 16.07 -51.06
C GLU A 68 0.58 15.05 -50.58
N LEU A 69 0.68 13.94 -51.31
CA LEU A 69 1.67 12.91 -51.10
C LEU A 69 3.03 13.38 -51.61
N PRO A 70 4.15 12.81 -51.11
CA PRO A 70 5.47 13.11 -51.66
C PRO A 70 5.44 13.00 -53.19
N PRO A 71 6.13 13.91 -53.92
CA PRO A 71 6.22 13.80 -55.36
C PRO A 71 6.77 12.43 -55.76
N THR A 72 6.38 11.97 -56.94
CA THR A 72 6.93 10.73 -57.51
C THR A 72 8.47 10.80 -57.55
N PRO A 73 9.19 9.67 -57.61
CA PRO A 73 10.66 9.65 -57.58
C PRO A 73 11.34 10.50 -58.67
N ASP A 74 10.63 10.83 -59.76
CA ASP A 74 11.10 11.71 -60.83
C ASP A 74 10.96 13.21 -60.49
N GLY A 75 10.31 13.56 -59.38
CA GLY A 75 10.03 14.92 -58.92
C GLY A 75 9.02 15.70 -59.78
N LYS A 76 8.43 15.07 -60.80
CA LYS A 76 7.64 15.76 -61.84
C LYS A 76 6.14 15.65 -61.66
N THR A 77 5.67 14.58 -61.03
CA THR A 77 4.24 14.38 -60.79
C THR A 77 3.97 14.61 -59.33
N SER A 78 3.08 15.55 -59.01
CA SER A 78 2.57 15.64 -57.65
C SER A 78 1.30 14.81 -57.54
N LEU A 79 1.24 14.06 -56.45
CA LEU A 79 0.23 13.06 -56.20
C LEU A 79 -0.66 13.57 -55.07
N TYR A 80 -1.95 13.68 -55.33
CA TYR A 80 -2.93 13.95 -54.29
C TYR A 80 -3.73 12.70 -53.99
N GLU A 81 -4.00 12.46 -52.73
CA GLU A 81 -5.01 11.51 -52.30
C GLU A 81 -6.22 12.27 -51.78
N VAL A 82 -7.39 11.93 -52.27
CA VAL A 82 -8.65 12.52 -51.83
C VAL A 82 -9.45 11.45 -51.10
N VAL A 83 -9.61 11.63 -49.79
CA VAL A 83 -10.35 10.69 -48.95
C VAL A 83 -11.81 11.09 -48.92
N ILE A 84 -12.66 10.16 -49.32
CA ILE A 84 -14.10 10.36 -49.40
C ILE A 84 -14.71 9.98 -48.05
N PRO A 85 -15.38 10.92 -47.36
CA PRO A 85 -15.89 10.69 -46.01
C PRO A 85 -17.12 9.79 -45.94
N ASP A 86 -17.73 9.44 -47.08
CA ASP A 86 -19.01 8.73 -47.14
C ASP A 86 -18.89 7.44 -47.96
N GLU A 87 -19.09 6.29 -47.30
CA GLU A 87 -19.04 4.96 -47.93
C GLU A 87 -20.34 4.60 -48.69
N GLU A 88 -21.41 5.40 -48.57
CA GLU A 88 -22.70 5.04 -49.16
C GLU A 88 -22.79 5.34 -50.65
N HIS A 89 -22.03 6.33 -51.12
CA HIS A 89 -22.06 6.77 -52.52
C HIS A 89 -21.00 6.03 -53.32
N LEU A 90 -21.37 5.54 -54.50
CA LEU A 90 -20.45 4.86 -55.42
C LEU A 90 -19.98 5.75 -56.54
N GLU A 91 -20.58 6.93 -56.70
CA GLU A 91 -20.31 7.82 -57.80
C GLU A 91 -20.10 9.22 -57.25
N PHE A 92 -18.98 9.84 -57.62
CA PHE A 92 -18.58 11.15 -57.12
C PHE A 92 -18.17 12.03 -58.28
N SER A 93 -18.74 13.24 -58.37
CA SER A 93 -18.26 14.28 -59.27
C SER A 93 -17.11 15.01 -58.59
N VAL A 94 -15.94 14.97 -59.21
CA VAL A 94 -14.71 15.58 -58.70
C VAL A 94 -14.32 16.72 -59.60
N VAL A 95 -14.37 17.94 -59.06
CA VAL A 95 -13.97 19.16 -59.77
C VAL A 95 -12.71 19.70 -59.14
N ILE A 96 -11.63 19.77 -59.91
CA ILE A 96 -10.38 20.39 -59.47
C ILE A 96 -10.34 21.82 -60.01
N LYS A 97 -9.98 22.76 -59.13
CA LYS A 97 -9.77 24.16 -59.49
C LYS A 97 -8.37 24.62 -59.07
N GLU A 98 -7.76 25.46 -59.89
CA GLU A 98 -6.53 26.19 -59.57
C GLU A 98 -6.85 27.69 -59.66
N ASN A 99 -6.60 28.45 -58.60
CA ASN A 99 -7.00 29.87 -58.51
C ASN A 99 -8.47 30.11 -58.91
N ASN A 100 -9.39 29.29 -58.39
CA ASN A 100 -10.83 29.25 -58.73
C ASN A 100 -11.19 28.91 -60.19
N THR A 101 -10.21 28.64 -61.06
CA THR A 101 -10.45 28.22 -62.44
C THR A 101 -10.55 26.70 -62.49
N LYS A 102 -11.62 26.18 -63.09
CA LYS A 102 -11.85 24.74 -63.25
C LYS A 102 -10.83 24.15 -64.23
N ILE A 103 -9.98 23.23 -63.74
CA ILE A 103 -8.93 22.58 -64.55
C ILE A 103 -9.25 21.12 -64.88
N ALA A 104 -10.07 20.44 -64.07
CA ALA A 104 -10.54 19.09 -64.33
C ALA A 104 -11.94 18.88 -63.73
N ASP A 105 -12.73 18.01 -64.35
CA ASP A 105 -14.04 17.55 -63.87
C ASP A 105 -14.29 16.15 -64.35
N GLU A 106 -14.25 15.21 -63.43
CA GLU A 106 -14.41 13.80 -63.71
C GLU A 106 -15.39 13.18 -62.72
N THR A 107 -16.14 12.19 -63.21
CA THR A 107 -17.00 11.38 -62.37
C THR A 107 -16.31 10.06 -62.07
N ILE A 108 -15.98 9.82 -60.80
CA ILE A 108 -15.32 8.61 -60.33
C ILE A 108 -16.37 7.63 -59.84
N ARG A 109 -16.33 6.39 -60.33
CA ARG A 109 -17.19 5.29 -59.86
C ARG A 109 -16.38 4.22 -59.11
N PHE A 110 -16.85 3.86 -57.93
CA PHE A 110 -16.32 2.76 -57.12
C PHE A 110 -17.15 1.49 -57.32
N ASP A 111 -16.48 0.35 -57.48
CA ASP A 111 -17.12 -0.96 -57.58
C ASP A 111 -17.33 -1.56 -56.17
N LYS A 112 -18.60 -1.80 -55.78
CA LYS A 112 -18.94 -2.47 -54.51
C LYS A 112 -18.43 -3.91 -54.44
N THR A 113 -18.14 -4.57 -55.55
CA THR A 113 -17.77 -5.99 -55.53
C THR A 113 -16.30 -6.23 -55.22
N VAL A 114 -15.47 -5.19 -55.30
CA VAL A 114 -14.03 -5.28 -55.06
C VAL A 114 -13.75 -5.22 -53.56
N SER A 115 -12.98 -6.20 -53.04
CA SER A 115 -12.51 -6.17 -51.65
C SER A 115 -11.73 -4.89 -51.39
N PRO A 116 -11.94 -4.20 -50.25
CA PRO A 116 -11.35 -2.90 -49.98
C PRO A 116 -9.81 -2.91 -49.92
N CYS A 117 -9.20 -4.09 -49.93
CA CYS A 117 -7.76 -4.29 -49.98
C CYS A 117 -7.44 -5.33 -51.06
N ARG A 118 -6.79 -4.93 -52.15
CA ARG A 118 -6.16 -5.85 -53.11
C ARG A 118 -4.64 -5.73 -52.97
N TRP A 119 -3.97 -6.88 -52.92
CA TRP A 119 -2.51 -6.95 -53.02
C TRP A 119 -2.06 -6.20 -54.29
N PRO A 120 -1.02 -5.34 -54.24
CA PRO A 120 0.01 -5.21 -53.21
C PRO A 120 -0.21 -4.10 -52.15
N GLN A 121 -1.42 -3.53 -52.02
CA GLN A 121 -1.62 -2.40 -51.09
C GLN A 121 -1.63 -2.83 -49.61
N PRO A 122 -0.99 -2.05 -48.71
CA PRO A 122 -1.10 -2.26 -47.26
C PRO A 122 -2.55 -2.10 -46.81
N CYS A 123 -3.00 -2.96 -45.90
CA CYS A 123 -4.38 -2.93 -45.39
C CYS A 123 -4.37 -3.01 -43.88
N ILE A 124 -4.91 -1.98 -43.21
CA ILE A 124 -5.05 -1.93 -41.77
C ILE A 124 -6.37 -2.57 -41.36
N PHE A 125 -6.28 -3.64 -40.56
CA PHE A 125 -7.42 -4.29 -39.93
C PHE A 125 -7.72 -3.72 -38.56
N LYS A 126 -6.68 -3.49 -37.76
CA LYS A 126 -6.81 -3.07 -36.36
C LYS A 126 -5.72 -2.08 -35.98
N MET A 127 -6.11 -1.07 -35.21
CA MET A 127 -5.20 -0.21 -34.46
C MET A 127 -5.41 -0.49 -32.97
N SER A 128 -4.32 -0.66 -32.23
CA SER A 128 -4.35 -1.00 -30.81
C SER A 128 -3.28 -0.21 -30.06
N PRO A 129 -3.62 0.50 -28.98
CA PRO A 129 -4.98 0.73 -28.48
C PRO A 129 -5.83 1.58 -29.46
N ALA A 130 -7.16 1.56 -29.28
CA ALA A 130 -8.07 2.39 -30.08
C ALA A 130 -7.83 3.90 -29.86
N ARG A 131 -7.30 4.25 -28.68
CA ARG A 131 -6.86 5.59 -28.33
C ARG A 131 -5.46 5.53 -27.72
N VAL A 132 -4.55 6.33 -28.24
CA VAL A 132 -3.13 6.37 -27.84
C VAL A 132 -2.82 7.72 -27.20
N ILE A 133 -2.11 7.68 -26.08
CA ILE A 133 -1.63 8.87 -25.38
C ILE A 133 -0.37 9.38 -26.08
N GLU A 134 -0.15 10.69 -26.12
CA GLU A 134 1.12 11.29 -26.53
C GLU A 134 2.31 10.62 -25.78
N GLY A 135 3.29 10.12 -26.52
CA GLY A 135 4.41 9.31 -25.99
C GLY A 135 4.14 7.82 -25.87
N GLY A 136 2.91 7.38 -26.16
CA GLY A 136 2.50 5.98 -26.21
C GLY A 136 2.82 5.31 -27.54
N THR A 137 2.67 3.99 -27.58
CA THR A 137 2.89 3.18 -28.78
C THR A 137 1.55 2.82 -29.43
N LEU A 138 1.42 3.11 -30.73
CA LEU A 138 0.30 2.66 -31.54
C LEU A 138 0.72 1.41 -32.33
N ALA A 139 0.12 0.27 -32.03
CA ALA A 139 0.28 -0.95 -32.82
C ALA A 139 -0.74 -0.97 -33.96
N VAL A 140 -0.26 -1.06 -35.19
CA VAL A 140 -1.07 -1.19 -36.41
C VAL A 140 -0.93 -2.60 -36.93
N THR A 141 -2.05 -3.31 -36.98
CA THR A 141 -2.13 -4.70 -37.45
C THR A 141 -2.84 -4.77 -38.79
N GLY A 142 -2.20 -5.41 -39.77
CA GLY A 142 -2.63 -5.39 -41.17
C GLY A 142 -2.02 -6.49 -42.05
N THR A 143 -2.37 -6.48 -43.34
CA THR A 143 -1.66 -7.24 -44.40
C THR A 143 -0.80 -6.30 -45.24
N ASN A 144 0.22 -6.85 -45.89
CA ASN A 144 1.10 -6.14 -46.82
C ASN A 144 1.75 -4.87 -46.24
N LEU A 145 2.03 -4.84 -44.93
CA LEU A 145 2.78 -3.78 -44.26
C LEU A 145 4.30 -3.87 -44.55
N GLY A 146 4.71 -4.74 -45.47
CA GLY A 146 6.09 -4.90 -45.93
C GLY A 146 6.84 -6.06 -45.25
N THR A 147 8.15 -6.14 -45.44
CA THR A 147 9.01 -7.18 -44.84
C THR A 147 9.85 -6.58 -43.71
N LYS A 148 10.67 -7.38 -43.01
CA LYS A 148 11.41 -6.94 -41.79
C LYS A 148 12.30 -5.68 -41.94
N ASN A 149 12.50 -5.16 -43.16
CA ASN A 149 13.33 -3.99 -43.46
C ASN A 149 12.61 -2.87 -44.24
N THR A 150 11.27 -2.88 -44.34
CA THR A 150 10.55 -1.78 -45.00
C THR A 150 10.35 -0.63 -44.03
N ASP A 151 10.69 0.59 -44.42
CA ASP A 151 10.34 1.77 -43.64
C ASP A 151 8.82 2.00 -43.77
N LEU A 152 8.11 1.88 -42.65
CA LEU A 152 6.71 2.27 -42.58
C LEU A 152 6.59 3.70 -42.09
N THR A 153 5.79 4.49 -42.79
CA THR A 153 5.42 5.84 -42.35
C THR A 153 3.95 5.86 -42.01
N LEU A 154 3.61 6.19 -40.77
CA LEU A 154 2.26 6.48 -40.33
C LEU A 154 1.94 7.94 -40.68
N TYR A 155 0.90 8.12 -41.47
CA TYR A 155 0.32 9.40 -41.82
C TYR A 155 -0.88 9.64 -40.91
N LEU A 156 -0.90 10.78 -40.24
CA LEU A 156 -2.05 11.29 -39.52
C LEU A 156 -2.66 12.43 -40.33
N ARG A 157 -4.00 12.51 -40.35
CA ARG A 157 -4.76 13.56 -41.04
C ARG A 157 -4.21 14.95 -40.63
N ASN A 158 -4.03 15.85 -41.61
CA ASN A 158 -3.24 17.11 -41.55
C ASN A 158 -1.73 16.96 -41.82
N ASN A 159 -1.33 15.98 -42.63
CA ASN A 159 0.06 15.78 -43.12
C ASN A 159 1.13 15.57 -42.04
N TYR A 160 0.74 15.14 -40.83
CA TYR A 160 1.70 14.73 -39.81
C TYR A 160 2.27 13.35 -40.13
N ARG A 161 3.59 13.28 -40.28
CA ARG A 161 4.32 12.04 -40.60
C ARG A 161 5.02 11.52 -39.35
N ILE A 162 4.79 10.26 -39.02
CA ILE A 162 5.47 9.53 -37.95
C ILE A 162 6.09 8.29 -38.57
N THR A 163 7.42 8.24 -38.64
CA THR A 163 8.14 7.05 -39.09
C THR A 163 8.16 5.97 -38.00
N SER A 164 7.92 4.71 -38.37
CA SER A 164 7.99 3.58 -37.45
C SER A 164 9.42 3.37 -36.95
N GLU A 165 9.57 2.99 -35.69
CA GLU A 165 10.88 2.60 -35.13
C GLU A 165 11.15 1.10 -35.29
N ARG A 166 10.10 0.26 -35.37
CA ARG A 166 10.28 -1.21 -35.47
C ARG A 166 9.06 -1.93 -36.04
N ILE A 167 9.31 -2.89 -36.95
CA ILE A 167 8.29 -3.82 -37.45
C ILE A 167 8.56 -5.20 -36.85
N THR A 168 7.57 -5.74 -36.15
CA THR A 168 7.63 -7.10 -35.63
C THR A 168 6.74 -7.98 -36.50
N ALA A 169 7.31 -8.59 -37.53
CA ALA A 169 6.59 -9.54 -38.38
C ALA A 169 6.58 -10.93 -37.70
N PRO A 170 5.44 -11.46 -37.24
CA PRO A 170 5.34 -12.88 -36.90
C PRO A 170 5.55 -13.69 -38.20
N GLY A 171 6.35 -14.74 -38.12
CA GLY A 171 6.63 -15.61 -39.28
C GLY A 171 5.33 -16.22 -39.83
N ASN A 172 5.17 -16.18 -41.16
CA ASN A 172 4.04 -16.57 -42.01
C ASN A 172 2.96 -15.49 -42.30
N ASP A 173 3.32 -14.56 -43.19
CA ASP A 173 2.61 -14.02 -44.38
C ASP A 173 1.13 -13.61 -44.37
N THR A 174 0.38 -13.60 -43.26
CA THR A 174 -1.02 -13.12 -43.30
C THR A 174 -1.36 -11.97 -42.35
N LEU A 175 -0.64 -11.75 -41.26
CA LEU A 175 -0.91 -10.64 -40.37
C LEU A 175 0.38 -10.06 -39.83
N GLN A 176 0.59 -8.77 -40.05
CA GLN A 176 1.79 -8.05 -39.64
C GLN A 176 1.39 -6.98 -38.65
N THR A 177 2.23 -6.75 -37.63
CA THR A 177 2.02 -5.68 -36.66
C THR A 177 3.24 -4.75 -36.64
N ALA A 178 2.98 -3.46 -36.86
CA ALA A 178 3.96 -2.39 -36.79
C ALA A 178 3.67 -1.50 -35.58
N SER A 179 4.71 -1.07 -34.87
CA SER A 179 4.58 -0.22 -33.69
C SER A 179 5.12 1.17 -33.98
N PHE A 180 4.32 2.19 -33.72
CA PHE A 180 4.65 3.59 -33.93
C PHE A 180 4.66 4.33 -32.59
N LEU A 181 5.75 5.01 -32.25
CA LEU A 181 5.81 5.87 -31.08
C LEU A 181 5.19 7.23 -31.41
N ILE A 182 4.13 7.61 -30.72
CA ILE A 182 3.48 8.91 -30.92
C ILE A 182 4.33 10.00 -30.23
N PRO A 183 4.76 11.05 -30.93
CA PRO A 183 5.64 12.06 -30.33
C PRO A 183 4.93 12.89 -29.25
N THR A 184 5.65 13.25 -28.19
CA THR A 184 5.11 13.96 -27.00
C THR A 184 5.05 15.49 -27.11
N LYS A 185 5.71 16.10 -28.10
CA LYS A 185 5.93 17.56 -28.12
C LYS A 185 5.81 18.25 -29.49
N THR A 186 5.64 17.48 -30.57
CA THR A 186 5.67 18.03 -31.94
C THR A 186 4.35 17.91 -32.70
N MET A 187 3.31 17.35 -32.08
CA MET A 187 1.96 17.43 -32.66
C MET A 187 1.49 18.87 -32.57
N ALA A 188 1.19 19.50 -33.73
CA ALA A 188 0.78 20.91 -33.71
C ALA A 188 -0.47 21.10 -32.86
N PRO A 189 -0.60 22.30 -32.26
CA PRO A 189 -1.88 22.80 -31.75
C PRO A 189 -3.05 22.57 -32.71
N ASP A 190 -2.79 22.51 -34.02
CA ASP A 190 -3.77 22.30 -35.07
C ASP A 190 -4.48 20.93 -35.01
N LEU A 191 -3.85 19.87 -34.50
CA LEU A 191 -4.50 18.56 -34.32
C LEU A 191 -5.58 18.58 -33.22
N TYR A 192 -5.49 19.54 -32.29
CA TYR A 192 -6.37 19.65 -31.13
C TYR A 192 -7.35 20.83 -31.21
N LYS A 193 -7.23 21.67 -32.25
CA LYS A 193 -7.93 22.97 -32.37
C LYS A 193 -9.46 22.85 -32.26
N ASP A 194 -10.02 21.74 -32.75
CA ASP A 194 -11.47 21.52 -32.81
C ASP A 194 -11.97 20.46 -31.80
N SER A 195 -11.10 19.99 -30.90
CA SER A 195 -11.40 18.86 -30.00
C SER A 195 -11.72 19.31 -28.58
N SER A 196 -12.66 18.60 -27.93
CA SER A 196 -12.83 18.70 -26.47
C SER A 196 -11.49 18.46 -25.80
N VAL A 197 -11.13 19.29 -24.81
CA VAL A 197 -9.81 19.64 -24.21
C VAL A 197 -8.70 18.55 -24.10
N TRP A 198 -8.98 17.26 -24.35
CA TRP A 198 -8.14 16.10 -24.00
C TRP A 198 -8.06 14.98 -25.04
N ASN A 199 -9.07 14.85 -25.92
CA ASN A 199 -9.22 13.70 -26.82
C ASN A 199 -9.68 14.17 -28.19
N THR A 200 -8.93 13.79 -29.22
CA THR A 200 -9.25 14.06 -30.62
C THR A 200 -9.22 12.76 -31.41
N THR A 201 -10.20 12.52 -32.28
CA THR A 201 -10.17 11.37 -33.19
C THR A 201 -9.55 11.84 -34.50
N VAL A 202 -8.39 11.31 -34.84
CA VAL A 202 -7.73 11.58 -36.12
C VAL A 202 -7.80 10.36 -37.01
N TRP A 203 -7.78 10.57 -38.32
CA TRP A 203 -7.66 9.46 -39.25
C TRP A 203 -6.18 9.18 -39.50
N ALA A 204 -5.83 7.90 -39.48
CA ALA A 204 -4.47 7.43 -39.65
C ALA A 204 -4.39 6.38 -40.76
N ALA A 205 -3.32 6.42 -41.53
CA ALA A 205 -3.00 5.45 -42.57
C ALA A 205 -1.50 5.17 -42.59
N VAL A 206 -1.11 4.01 -43.11
CA VAL A 206 0.28 3.58 -43.17
C VAL A 206 0.70 3.51 -44.62
N ALA A 207 1.84 4.11 -44.97
CA ALA A 207 2.46 3.92 -46.26
C ALA A 207 3.73 3.07 -46.14
N THR A 208 3.89 2.13 -47.06
CA THR A 208 5.07 1.28 -47.18
C THR A 208 6.05 1.91 -48.16
N ASN A 209 7.32 2.07 -47.79
CA ASN A 209 8.37 2.40 -48.74
C ASN A 209 9.08 1.11 -49.16
N ILE A 210 8.84 0.64 -50.39
CA ILE A 210 9.45 -0.58 -50.94
C ILE A 210 10.33 -0.21 -52.12
N GLY A 211 11.62 0.07 -51.87
CA GLY A 211 12.68 0.19 -52.88
C GLY A 211 12.38 1.19 -54.01
N ASN A 212 12.54 2.49 -53.75
CA ASN A 212 12.34 3.61 -54.68
C ASN A 212 10.98 3.65 -55.42
N LYS A 213 10.04 2.74 -55.12
CA LYS A 213 8.69 2.75 -55.69
C LYS A 213 7.79 3.69 -54.88
N PRO A 214 6.82 4.35 -55.53
CA PRO A 214 5.89 5.24 -54.85
C PRO A 214 5.19 4.47 -53.72
N SER A 215 5.14 5.10 -52.55
CA SER A 215 4.55 4.52 -51.35
C SER A 215 3.05 4.33 -51.55
N LEU A 216 2.56 3.08 -51.40
CA LEU A 216 1.13 2.81 -51.40
C LEU A 216 0.58 3.11 -50.02
N LEU A 217 -0.43 3.99 -49.93
CA LEU A 217 -1.13 4.26 -48.68
C LEU A 217 -2.13 3.14 -48.38
N SER A 218 -2.30 2.83 -47.09
CA SER A 218 -3.34 1.94 -46.64
C SER A 218 -4.70 2.62 -46.56
N ASN A 219 -5.75 1.84 -46.29
CA ASN A 219 -7.02 2.40 -45.85
C ASN A 219 -6.86 3.25 -44.57
N TRP A 220 -7.61 4.34 -44.51
CA TRP A 220 -7.67 5.22 -43.34
C TRP A 220 -8.49 4.57 -42.22
N LYS A 221 -7.97 4.64 -40.99
CA LYS A 221 -8.66 4.19 -39.78
C LYS A 221 -8.67 5.30 -38.72
N PRO A 222 -9.77 5.48 -37.98
CA PRO A 222 -9.80 6.43 -36.89
C PRO A 222 -8.93 5.93 -35.73
N VAL A 223 -8.12 6.82 -35.17
CA VAL A 223 -7.36 6.62 -33.94
C VAL A 223 -7.61 7.80 -33.01
N GLY A 224 -7.93 7.52 -31.74
CA GLY A 224 -8.01 8.57 -30.74
C GLY A 224 -6.60 8.99 -30.30
N LEU A 225 -6.32 10.28 -30.28
CA LEU A 225 -5.12 10.84 -29.68
C LEU A 225 -5.50 11.55 -28.38
N ILE A 226 -4.76 11.22 -27.32
CA ILE A 226 -4.99 11.75 -25.99
C ILE A 226 -3.78 12.58 -25.57
N ARG A 227 -4.04 13.82 -25.14
CA ARG A 227 -2.98 14.71 -24.64
C ARG A 227 -2.33 14.12 -23.39
N SER A 228 -1.01 14.28 -23.25
CA SER A 228 -0.29 13.78 -22.07
C SER A 228 -0.83 14.37 -20.75
N GLU A 229 -1.36 15.59 -20.81
CA GLU A 229 -2.02 16.26 -19.67
C GLU A 229 -3.21 15.49 -19.12
N ALA A 230 -3.93 14.73 -19.96
CA ALA A 230 -5.07 13.92 -19.52
C ALA A 230 -4.69 12.90 -18.46
N LYS A 231 -3.47 12.36 -18.53
CA LYS A 231 -2.93 11.46 -17.52
C LYS A 231 -2.80 12.15 -16.17
N THR A 232 -2.24 13.37 -16.14
CA THR A 232 -2.05 14.17 -14.91
C THR A 232 -3.40 14.48 -14.26
N TRP A 233 -4.39 14.88 -15.05
CA TRP A 233 -5.70 15.23 -14.51
C TRP A 233 -6.50 14.02 -14.06
N LEU A 234 -6.46 12.92 -14.82
CA LEU A 234 -7.03 11.66 -14.38
C LEU A 234 -6.42 11.23 -13.04
N LEU A 235 -5.11 11.40 -12.86
CA LEU A 235 -4.43 11.11 -11.62
C LEU A 235 -4.97 11.95 -10.45
N LEU A 236 -5.13 13.26 -10.65
CA LEU A 236 -5.70 14.17 -9.64
C LEU A 236 -7.15 13.81 -9.30
N ILE A 237 -7.96 13.44 -10.30
CA ILE A 237 -9.33 12.98 -10.11
C ILE A 237 -9.35 11.69 -9.28
N CYS A 238 -8.51 10.70 -9.63
CA CYS A 238 -8.44 9.43 -8.90
C CYS A 238 -7.97 9.61 -7.47
N LEU A 239 -7.01 10.52 -7.23
CA LEU A 239 -6.58 10.92 -5.90
C LEU A 239 -7.74 11.56 -5.12
N GLY A 240 -8.47 12.49 -5.74
CA GLY A 240 -9.66 13.12 -5.16
C GLY A 240 -10.73 12.10 -4.77
N ILE A 241 -11.05 11.15 -5.66
CA ILE A 241 -12.02 10.07 -5.39
C ILE A 241 -11.55 9.19 -4.24
N THR A 242 -10.26 8.82 -4.21
CA THR A 242 -9.71 7.99 -3.13
C THR A 242 -9.78 8.72 -1.79
N LEU A 243 -9.41 10.00 -1.75
CA LEU A 243 -9.53 10.83 -0.55
C LEU A 243 -10.98 10.99 -0.10
N ALA A 244 -11.93 11.13 -1.03
CA ALA A 244 -13.36 11.18 -0.73
C ALA A 244 -13.87 9.87 -0.14
N LEU A 245 -13.46 8.71 -0.68
CA LEU A 245 -13.80 7.40 -0.15
C LEU A 245 -13.23 7.19 1.25
N LEU A 246 -11.95 7.53 1.47
CA LEU A 246 -11.33 7.45 2.78
C LEU A 246 -12.00 8.38 3.78
N SER A 247 -12.37 9.59 3.36
CA SER A 247 -13.12 10.54 4.18
C SER A 247 -14.51 10.00 4.52
N CYS A 248 -15.20 9.35 3.59
CA CYS A 248 -16.49 8.72 3.83
C CYS A 248 -16.38 7.60 4.87
N VAL A 249 -15.42 6.67 4.71
CA VAL A 249 -15.15 5.60 5.69
C VAL A 249 -14.79 6.18 7.05
N TYR A 250 -13.96 7.22 7.08
CA TYR A 250 -13.59 7.93 8.30
C TYR A 250 -14.82 8.56 8.99
N LEU A 251 -15.71 9.21 8.25
CA LEU A 251 -16.92 9.82 8.78
C LEU A 251 -17.91 8.76 9.29
N LEU A 252 -18.04 7.62 8.62
CA LEU A 252 -18.85 6.49 9.08
C LEU A 252 -18.33 5.95 10.41
N ILE A 253 -17.01 5.74 10.50
CA ILE A 253 -16.38 5.26 11.74
C ILE A 253 -16.55 6.30 12.84
N ARG A 254 -16.34 7.58 12.56
CA ARG A 254 -16.59 8.66 13.52
C ARG A 254 -18.05 8.71 13.99
N ARG A 255 -19.02 8.39 13.13
CA ARG A 255 -20.43 8.30 13.53
C ARG A 255 -20.69 7.08 14.41
N CYS A 256 -20.06 5.94 14.13
CA CYS A 256 -20.22 4.73 14.93
C CYS A 256 -19.57 4.82 16.32
N PHE A 257 -18.44 5.52 16.43
CA PHE A 257 -17.80 5.80 17.71
C PHE A 257 -18.25 7.18 18.19
N GLU A 258 -19.25 7.25 19.08
CA GLU A 258 -19.71 8.47 19.77
C GLU A 258 -18.59 9.16 20.58
N THR A 259 -17.58 9.67 19.88
CA THR A 259 -16.35 10.17 20.47
C THR A 259 -16.26 11.65 20.21
N SER A 260 -16.30 12.42 21.29
CA SER A 260 -16.02 13.87 21.34
C SER A 260 -14.54 14.20 21.04
N ARG A 261 -13.85 13.34 20.29
CA ARG A 261 -12.42 13.49 19.98
C ARG A 261 -12.21 14.36 18.75
N SER A 262 -11.12 15.10 18.76
CA SER A 262 -10.69 15.90 17.61
C SER A 262 -10.43 15.02 16.38
N PRO A 263 -10.59 15.52 15.14
CA PRO A 263 -10.41 14.70 13.94
C PRO A 263 -9.05 14.02 13.84
N GLY A 264 -7.98 14.74 14.23
CA GLY A 264 -6.63 14.19 14.25
C GLY A 264 -6.46 13.02 15.23
N GLN A 265 -7.14 13.06 16.39
CA GLN A 265 -7.10 11.94 17.34
C GLN A 265 -7.85 10.71 16.83
N VAL A 266 -8.92 10.87 16.06
CA VAL A 266 -9.64 9.74 15.44
C VAL A 266 -8.79 9.11 14.35
N PHE A 267 -8.16 9.91 13.48
CA PHE A 267 -7.22 9.37 12.49
C PHE A 267 -6.05 8.64 13.16
N MET A 268 -5.40 9.29 14.14
CA MET A 268 -4.32 8.68 14.90
C MET A 268 -4.76 7.43 15.67
N SER A 269 -6.04 7.32 16.05
CA SER A 269 -6.57 6.13 16.70
C SER A 269 -6.55 4.89 15.81
N PHE A 270 -6.55 5.04 14.48
CA PHE A 270 -6.37 3.92 13.56
C PHE A 270 -4.98 3.31 13.66
N LEU A 271 -3.95 4.15 13.78
CA LEU A 271 -2.56 3.70 13.90
C LEU A 271 -2.20 3.33 15.35
N TYR A 272 -2.87 3.92 16.31
CA TYR A 272 -2.65 3.73 17.74
C TYR A 272 -3.07 2.33 18.21
N ASP A 273 -2.21 1.65 18.97
CA ASP A 273 -2.55 0.44 19.68
C ASP A 273 -2.87 0.75 21.15
N ARG A 274 -4.14 0.58 21.52
CA ARG A 274 -4.62 0.92 22.87
C ARG A 274 -3.96 0.07 23.96
N LYS A 275 -3.48 -1.13 23.64
CA LYS A 275 -2.90 -2.04 24.63
C LYS A 275 -1.49 -1.63 25.04
N SER A 276 -0.67 -1.21 24.09
CA SER A 276 0.71 -0.79 24.35
C SER A 276 0.88 0.72 24.51
N ASN A 277 -0.17 1.52 24.24
CA ASN A 277 -0.09 2.97 24.20
C ASN A 277 0.96 3.50 23.18
N THR A 278 1.18 2.77 22.08
CA THR A 278 2.16 3.11 21.03
C THR A 278 1.52 3.08 19.63
N TYR A 279 2.17 3.68 18.64
CA TYR A 279 1.78 3.49 17.24
C TYR A 279 2.15 2.08 16.73
N SER A 280 1.28 1.51 15.90
CA SER A 280 1.43 0.17 15.35
C SER A 280 1.91 0.22 13.90
N LEU A 281 3.13 -0.28 13.67
CA LEU A 281 3.71 -0.37 12.34
C LEU A 281 2.88 -1.25 11.39
N SER A 282 2.34 -2.38 11.86
CA SER A 282 1.52 -3.26 11.02
C SER A 282 0.19 -2.61 10.60
N LYS A 283 -0.40 -1.76 11.44
CA LYS A 283 -1.59 -0.97 11.05
C LYS A 283 -1.24 0.08 10.01
N LEU A 284 -0.10 0.78 10.17
CA LEU A 284 0.38 1.74 9.18
C LEU A 284 0.59 1.07 7.81
N GLN A 285 1.22 -0.11 7.81
CA GLN A 285 1.47 -0.87 6.58
C GLN A 285 0.19 -1.30 5.87
N ALA A 286 -0.72 -1.94 6.61
CA ALA A 286 -1.99 -2.38 6.06
C ALA A 286 -2.79 -1.19 5.52
N PHE A 287 -2.84 -0.08 6.26
CA PHE A 287 -3.53 1.12 5.82
C PHE A 287 -2.88 1.73 4.58
N GLY A 288 -1.56 1.96 4.59
CA GLY A 288 -0.85 2.59 3.48
C GLY A 288 -0.90 1.75 2.19
N TRP A 289 -0.74 0.43 2.28
CA TRP A 289 -0.89 -0.44 1.10
C TRP A 289 -2.32 -0.43 0.56
N THR A 290 -3.34 -0.42 1.43
CA THR A 290 -4.73 -0.29 0.99
C THR A 290 -4.97 1.01 0.26
N VAL A 291 -4.43 2.14 0.74
CA VAL A 291 -4.55 3.44 0.05
C VAL A 291 -3.85 3.42 -1.31
N VAL A 292 -2.60 2.97 -1.36
CA VAL A 292 -1.78 2.95 -2.59
C VAL A 292 -2.38 2.02 -3.65
N VAL A 293 -2.83 0.82 -3.26
CA VAL A 293 -3.46 -0.15 -4.16
C VAL A 293 -4.81 0.36 -4.64
N LEU A 294 -5.67 0.86 -3.75
CA LEU A 294 -6.98 1.40 -4.12
C LEU A 294 -6.85 2.55 -5.13
N TRP A 295 -5.96 3.51 -4.84
CA TRP A 295 -5.70 4.63 -5.73
C TRP A 295 -5.17 4.18 -7.10
N SER A 296 -4.17 3.30 -7.13
CA SER A 296 -3.57 2.86 -8.39
C SER A 296 -4.51 1.98 -9.21
N TYR A 297 -5.32 1.15 -8.54
CA TYR A 297 -6.34 0.34 -9.20
C TYR A 297 -7.41 1.21 -9.83
N LEU A 298 -7.89 2.23 -9.11
CA LEU A 298 -8.84 3.21 -9.64
C LEU A 298 -8.24 3.96 -10.84
N PHE A 299 -6.99 4.40 -10.72
CA PHE A 299 -6.26 5.06 -11.81
C PHE A 299 -6.13 4.19 -13.05
N LEU A 300 -5.80 2.90 -12.87
CA LEU A 300 -5.73 1.94 -13.98
C LEU A 300 -7.10 1.67 -14.60
N ALA A 301 -8.12 1.41 -13.78
CA ALA A 301 -9.47 1.09 -14.25
C ALA A 301 -10.12 2.25 -15.00
N LEU A 302 -10.06 3.46 -14.44
CA LEU A 302 -10.56 4.67 -15.10
C LEU A 302 -9.69 5.06 -16.29
N GLY A 303 -8.38 4.83 -16.25
CA GLY A 303 -7.49 5.07 -17.38
C GLY A 303 -7.81 4.17 -18.56
N LYS A 304 -7.97 2.86 -18.35
CA LYS A 304 -8.39 1.93 -19.40
C LYS A 304 -9.78 2.28 -19.95
N SER A 305 -10.73 2.55 -19.05
CA SER A 305 -12.11 2.87 -19.45
C SER A 305 -12.24 4.20 -20.18
N VAL A 306 -11.76 5.30 -19.60
CA VAL A 306 -11.97 6.66 -20.12
C VAL A 306 -10.93 7.02 -21.18
N LEU A 307 -9.65 6.74 -20.93
CA LEU A 307 -8.58 7.08 -21.84
C LEU A 307 -8.47 6.05 -22.96
N ALA A 308 -8.25 4.77 -22.66
CA ALA A 308 -8.08 3.76 -23.72
C ALA A 308 -9.39 3.37 -24.42
N GLY A 309 -10.55 3.67 -23.83
CA GLY A 309 -11.86 3.26 -24.35
C GLY A 309 -12.17 1.78 -24.15
N ASP A 310 -11.40 1.10 -23.29
CA ASP A 310 -11.50 -0.32 -23.01
C ASP A 310 -12.13 -0.51 -21.62
N PHE A 311 -13.41 -0.90 -21.59
CA PHE A 311 -14.18 -1.12 -20.36
C PHE A 311 -13.90 -2.48 -19.71
N VAL A 312 -12.63 -2.89 -19.71
CA VAL A 312 -12.20 -4.14 -19.07
C VAL A 312 -11.76 -3.83 -17.65
N ILE A 313 -12.36 -4.54 -16.69
CA ILE A 313 -11.94 -4.50 -15.28
C ILE A 313 -10.53 -5.10 -15.21
N PRO A 314 -9.51 -4.35 -14.76
CA PRO A 314 -8.15 -4.86 -14.72
C PRO A 314 -8.00 -5.93 -13.63
N ASP A 315 -7.25 -6.99 -13.93
CA ASP A 315 -6.90 -8.00 -12.94
C ASP A 315 -5.91 -7.45 -11.90
N LEU A 316 -6.03 -7.92 -10.66
CA LEU A 316 -5.05 -7.67 -9.62
C LEU A 316 -3.89 -8.66 -9.74
N ASN A 317 -2.66 -8.13 -9.74
CA ASN A 317 -1.47 -8.95 -9.75
C ASN A 317 -1.37 -9.82 -8.46
N PRO A 318 -1.05 -11.13 -8.56
CA PRO A 318 -0.85 -12.00 -7.41
C PRO A 318 0.16 -11.47 -6.37
N GLY A 319 1.21 -10.78 -6.82
CA GLY A 319 2.20 -10.17 -5.94
C GLY A 319 1.63 -9.05 -5.07
N ILE A 320 0.64 -8.29 -5.56
CA ILE A 320 -0.07 -7.27 -4.77
C ILE A 320 -0.99 -7.93 -3.75
N LEU A 321 -1.69 -9.01 -4.14
CA LEU A 321 -2.50 -9.80 -3.22
C LEU A 321 -1.64 -10.44 -2.12
N GLY A 322 -0.46 -10.96 -2.48
CA GLY A 322 0.52 -11.47 -1.53
C GLY A 322 0.97 -10.40 -0.54
N LEU A 323 1.29 -9.20 -1.02
CA LEU A 323 1.69 -8.07 -0.19
C LEU A 323 0.59 -7.58 0.78
N LEU A 324 -0.65 -7.47 0.30
CA LEU A 324 -1.81 -7.18 1.14
C LEU A 324 -1.99 -8.30 2.17
N GLY A 325 -1.90 -9.56 1.74
CA GLY A 325 -1.96 -10.73 2.60
C GLY A 325 -0.91 -10.71 3.70
N ILE A 326 0.34 -10.36 3.38
CA ILE A 326 1.43 -10.20 4.35
C ILE A 326 1.12 -9.07 5.34
N SER A 327 0.62 -7.93 4.86
CA SER A 327 0.31 -6.76 5.69
C SER A 327 -0.83 -7.03 6.67
N TYR A 328 -1.94 -7.59 6.17
CA TYR A 328 -3.10 -7.95 6.98
C TYR A 328 -2.83 -9.17 7.87
N GLY A 329 -2.11 -10.18 7.36
CA GLY A 329 -1.66 -11.33 8.12
C GLY A 329 -0.76 -10.93 9.28
N GLY A 330 0.20 -10.04 9.04
CA GLY A 330 1.04 -9.45 10.09
C GLY A 330 0.22 -8.70 11.15
N LEU A 331 -0.79 -7.94 10.74
CA LEU A 331 -1.71 -7.26 11.65
C LEU A 331 -2.52 -8.24 12.52
N LEU A 332 -3.12 -9.26 11.91
CA LEU A 332 -3.93 -10.26 12.62
C LEU A 332 -3.06 -11.10 13.57
N THR A 333 -1.91 -11.57 13.12
CA THR A 333 -0.96 -12.33 13.94
C THR A 333 -0.41 -11.48 15.08
N ALA A 334 -0.02 -10.23 14.83
CA ALA A 334 0.45 -9.33 15.89
C ALA A 334 -0.62 -9.08 16.96
N ARG A 335 -1.91 -8.99 16.57
CA ARG A 335 -3.03 -8.91 17.51
C ARG A 335 -3.25 -10.20 18.28
N GLY A 336 -3.22 -11.35 17.60
CA GLY A 336 -3.36 -12.66 18.23
C GLY A 336 -2.25 -12.91 19.26
N VAL A 337 -1.01 -12.65 18.89
CA VAL A 337 0.16 -12.75 19.76
C VAL A 337 0.06 -11.75 20.92
N GLY A 338 -0.30 -10.49 20.67
CA GLY A 338 -0.48 -9.50 21.74
C GLY A 338 -1.63 -9.80 22.71
N ASN A 339 -2.64 -10.56 22.28
CA ASN A 339 -3.69 -11.07 23.18
C ASN A 339 -3.20 -12.27 24.01
N ALA A 340 -2.41 -13.17 23.41
CA ALA A 340 -1.86 -14.34 24.08
C ALA A 340 -0.71 -13.99 25.03
N PHE A 341 0.02 -12.92 24.74
CA PHE A 341 1.20 -12.40 25.46
C PHE A 341 1.06 -10.87 25.62
N PRO A 342 0.18 -10.40 26.53
CA PRO A 342 0.05 -8.97 26.79
C PRO A 342 1.40 -8.44 27.31
N LYS A 343 1.96 -7.43 26.63
CA LYS A 343 3.14 -6.73 27.12
C LYS A 343 2.74 -5.94 28.37
N ASN A 344 3.54 -6.04 29.44
CA ASN A 344 3.38 -5.20 30.64
C ASN A 344 3.92 -3.77 30.46
N ASP A 345 4.44 -3.45 29.27
CA ASP A 345 4.98 -2.14 28.92
C ASP A 345 3.85 -1.16 28.58
N ILE A 346 3.08 -0.75 29.59
CA ILE A 346 2.30 0.49 29.48
C ILE A 346 3.29 1.62 29.66
N VAL A 347 3.87 2.09 28.56
CA VAL A 347 4.72 3.28 28.59
C VAL A 347 3.82 4.46 28.98
N ALA A 348 4.11 5.08 30.13
CA ALA A 348 3.34 6.22 30.65
C ALA A 348 3.42 7.46 29.73
N ASN A 349 4.40 7.49 28.82
CA ASN A 349 4.60 8.58 27.89
C ASN A 349 3.57 8.56 26.75
N LYS A 350 3.26 9.74 26.23
CA LYS A 350 2.43 9.92 25.05
C LYS A 350 3.07 9.20 23.85
N PRO A 351 2.30 8.50 23.00
CA PRO A 351 2.84 7.83 21.82
C PRO A 351 3.60 8.81 20.92
N SER A 352 4.78 8.38 20.49
CA SER A 352 5.68 9.14 19.62
C SER A 352 5.78 8.48 18.25
N TRP A 353 6.02 9.26 17.20
CA TRP A 353 6.26 8.71 15.86
C TRP A 353 7.45 7.74 15.82
N CYS A 354 8.42 7.92 16.73
CA CYS A 354 9.54 7.00 16.88
C CYS A 354 9.10 5.57 17.23
N ASP A 355 7.95 5.40 17.90
CA ASP A 355 7.42 4.09 18.31
C ASP A 355 7.17 3.14 17.13
N LEU A 356 7.04 3.69 15.91
CA LEU A 356 6.94 2.90 14.68
C LEU A 356 8.20 2.05 14.43
N PHE A 357 9.37 2.53 14.85
CA PHE A 357 10.67 1.87 14.66
C PHE A 357 11.47 1.68 15.96
N SER A 358 10.96 2.12 17.12
CA SER A 358 11.55 1.86 18.44
C SER A 358 10.71 0.91 19.30
N GLU A 359 11.37 0.19 20.20
CA GLU A 359 10.79 -0.55 21.32
C GLU A 359 11.53 -0.16 22.60
N ASN A 360 10.81 0.13 23.69
CA ASN A 360 11.43 0.43 24.99
C ASN A 360 12.47 1.57 24.96
N ASN A 361 12.21 2.64 24.20
CA ASN A 361 13.13 3.76 23.92
C ASN A 361 14.43 3.37 23.18
N GLU A 362 14.53 2.15 22.65
CA GLU A 362 15.65 1.70 21.81
C GLU A 362 15.18 1.48 20.37
N ILE A 363 16.05 1.72 19.39
CA ILE A 363 15.73 1.50 17.97
C ILE A 363 15.69 -0.01 17.72
N SER A 364 14.52 -0.51 17.32
CA SER A 364 14.35 -1.91 16.94
C SER A 364 14.74 -2.07 15.48
N LEU A 365 15.91 -2.67 15.23
CA LEU A 365 16.41 -2.90 13.86
C LEU A 365 15.38 -3.62 12.96
N PRO A 366 14.67 -4.68 13.41
CA PRO A 366 13.62 -5.31 12.60
C PRO A 366 12.46 -4.38 12.24
N ARG A 367 12.01 -3.52 13.16
CA ARG A 367 10.95 -2.54 12.88
C ARG A 367 11.41 -1.46 11.93
N LEU A 368 12.64 -0.94 12.13
CA LEU A 368 13.22 0.05 11.24
C LEU A 368 13.35 -0.48 9.82
N GLN A 369 13.87 -1.70 9.67
CA GLN A 369 13.97 -2.39 8.38
C GLN A 369 12.60 -2.52 7.71
N LEU A 370 11.61 -3.02 8.46
CA LEU A 370 10.26 -3.23 7.98
C LEU A 370 9.58 -1.90 7.58
N PHE A 371 9.77 -0.84 8.36
CA PHE A 371 9.30 0.51 8.04
C PHE A 371 9.95 1.08 6.78
N ALA A 372 11.28 0.99 6.67
CA ALA A 372 12.04 1.50 5.53
C ALA A 372 11.65 0.81 4.22
N PHE A 373 11.56 -0.53 4.21
CA PHE A 373 11.14 -1.26 3.01
C PHE A 373 9.71 -0.96 2.61
N THR A 374 8.81 -0.73 3.58
CA THR A 374 7.45 -0.29 3.26
C THR A 374 7.44 1.06 2.56
N LEU A 375 8.19 2.05 3.07
CA LEU A 375 8.25 3.37 2.47
C LEU A 375 8.83 3.33 1.04
N ILE A 376 9.91 2.56 0.86
CA ILE A 376 10.50 2.32 -0.47
C ILE A 376 9.48 1.63 -1.38
N GLY A 377 8.77 0.63 -0.87
CA GLY A 377 7.71 -0.06 -1.61
C GLY A 377 6.62 0.89 -2.08
N TYR A 378 6.12 1.77 -1.21
CA TYR A 378 5.14 2.80 -1.59
C TYR A 378 5.68 3.71 -2.69
N LEU A 379 6.91 4.22 -2.52
CA LEU A 379 7.52 5.13 -3.48
C LEU A 379 7.70 4.47 -4.86
N LEU A 380 8.29 3.28 -4.91
CA LEU A 380 8.51 2.55 -6.16
C LEU A 380 7.19 2.23 -6.86
N PHE A 381 6.15 1.87 -6.10
CA PHE A 381 4.84 1.59 -6.66
C PHE A 381 4.20 2.85 -7.25
N ILE A 382 4.25 3.97 -6.53
CA ILE A 382 3.74 5.27 -7.00
C ILE A 382 4.50 5.71 -8.24
N VAL A 383 5.84 5.69 -8.23
CA VAL A 383 6.68 6.04 -9.40
C VAL A 383 6.37 5.15 -10.60
N SER A 384 6.14 3.85 -10.37
CA SER A 384 5.79 2.91 -11.44
C SER A 384 4.44 3.22 -12.10
N SER A 385 3.51 3.84 -11.36
CA SER A 385 2.22 4.31 -11.92
C SER A 385 2.38 5.49 -12.89
N PHE A 386 3.52 6.19 -12.86
CA PHE A 386 3.80 7.29 -13.80
C PHE A 386 4.40 6.84 -15.13
N ARG A 387 4.80 5.57 -15.29
CA ARG A 387 5.40 5.10 -16.54
C ARG A 387 4.44 5.26 -17.73
N PRO A 388 4.91 5.64 -18.94
CA PRO A 388 4.04 5.87 -20.11
C PRO A 388 3.17 4.67 -20.49
N ASP A 389 3.70 3.46 -20.30
CA ASP A 389 3.11 2.16 -20.60
C ASP A 389 2.17 1.62 -19.50
N PHE A 390 1.93 2.37 -18.41
CA PHE A 390 1.18 1.87 -17.25
C PHE A 390 -0.20 1.28 -17.59
N PHE A 391 -0.95 1.88 -18.51
CA PHE A 391 -2.27 1.37 -18.88
C PHE A 391 -2.20 0.08 -19.72
N GLU A 392 -1.07 -0.17 -20.38
CA GLU A 392 -0.83 -1.40 -21.15
C GLU A 392 -0.34 -2.51 -20.23
N THR A 393 0.68 -2.21 -19.40
CA THR A 393 1.30 -3.21 -18.50
C THR A 393 0.45 -3.53 -17.28
N GLY A 394 -0.49 -2.66 -16.93
CA GLY A 394 -1.30 -2.79 -15.71
C GLY A 394 -0.53 -2.39 -14.44
N LEU A 395 -1.01 -2.88 -13.30
CA LEU A 395 -0.38 -2.58 -12.02
C LEU A 395 1.05 -3.13 -11.96
N PRO A 396 1.98 -2.45 -11.25
CA PRO A 396 3.37 -2.89 -11.18
C PRO A 396 3.48 -4.30 -10.60
N ILE A 397 4.24 -5.16 -11.29
CA ILE A 397 4.57 -6.49 -10.78
C ILE A 397 5.56 -6.31 -9.64
N ILE A 398 5.16 -6.72 -8.43
CA ILE A 398 6.07 -6.71 -7.27
C ILE A 398 6.96 -7.94 -7.37
N PRO A 399 8.30 -7.80 -7.40
CA PRO A 399 9.20 -8.93 -7.47
C PRO A 399 8.98 -9.88 -6.29
N ASP A 400 8.99 -11.19 -6.56
CA ASP A 400 8.81 -12.21 -5.51
C ASP A 400 9.85 -12.10 -4.40
N THR A 401 11.07 -11.66 -4.74
CA THR A 401 12.13 -11.39 -3.77
C THR A 401 11.77 -10.27 -2.79
N LEU A 402 11.11 -9.22 -3.25
CA LEU A 402 10.65 -8.11 -2.41
C LEU A 402 9.47 -8.56 -1.52
N ASN A 403 8.55 -9.35 -2.06
CA ASN A 403 7.47 -9.98 -1.26
C ASN A 403 8.03 -10.93 -0.20
N GLY A 404 9.01 -11.76 -0.56
CA GLY A 404 9.73 -12.61 0.38
C GLY A 404 10.43 -11.80 1.47
N LEU A 405 11.03 -10.66 1.13
CA LEU A 405 11.66 -9.76 2.08
C LEU A 405 10.64 -9.15 3.06
N PHE A 406 9.46 -8.74 2.59
CA PHE A 406 8.37 -8.29 3.45
C PHE A 406 7.88 -9.41 4.38
N LEU A 407 7.72 -10.62 3.85
CA LEU A 407 7.31 -11.79 4.63
C LEU A 407 8.33 -12.13 5.72
N VAL A 408 9.62 -12.17 5.40
CA VAL A 408 10.69 -12.43 6.37
C VAL A 408 10.76 -11.32 7.41
N SER A 409 10.62 -10.05 6.99
CA SER A 409 10.63 -8.91 7.92
C SER A 409 9.44 -8.96 8.90
N GLN A 410 8.25 -9.33 8.41
CA GLN A 410 7.07 -9.57 9.26
C GLN A 410 7.26 -10.79 10.16
N GLY A 411 7.81 -11.87 9.64
CA GLY A 411 8.15 -13.07 10.39
C GLY A 411 9.13 -12.77 11.53
N GLY A 412 10.17 -11.97 11.27
CA GLY A 412 11.13 -11.51 12.28
C GLY A 412 10.48 -10.62 13.35
N TYR A 413 9.60 -9.70 12.94
CA TYR A 413 8.82 -8.87 13.88
C TYR A 413 7.90 -9.70 14.78
N ILE A 414 7.17 -10.66 14.20
CA ILE A 414 6.30 -11.58 14.96
C ILE A 414 7.14 -12.51 15.85
N GLY A 415 8.23 -13.04 15.32
CA GLY A 415 9.17 -13.90 16.04
C GLY A 415 9.79 -13.19 17.23
N GLY A 416 10.16 -11.92 17.09
CA GLY A 416 10.62 -11.07 18.20
C GLY A 416 9.55 -10.91 19.29
N LYS A 417 8.27 -10.80 18.92
CA LYS A 417 7.17 -10.78 19.90
C LYS A 417 6.94 -12.13 20.58
N LEU A 418 7.13 -13.23 19.88
CA LEU A 418 6.96 -14.58 20.43
C LEU A 418 8.12 -14.99 21.35
N THR A 419 9.34 -14.58 21.02
CA THR A 419 10.54 -14.87 21.82
C THR A 419 10.72 -13.89 22.98
N GLY A 420 10.14 -12.69 22.89
CA GLY A 420 10.34 -11.61 23.85
C GLY A 420 9.66 -11.76 25.22
N THR A 421 8.89 -12.81 25.50
CA THR A 421 8.13 -12.86 26.77
C THR A 421 7.89 -14.27 27.30
N SER A 422 8.74 -14.70 28.23
CA SER A 422 8.22 -15.35 29.44
C SER A 422 7.61 -14.25 30.33
N ALA A 423 6.48 -13.67 29.90
CA ALA A 423 5.85 -12.57 30.62
C ALA A 423 5.23 -13.13 31.91
N VAL A 424 5.87 -12.83 33.04
CA VAL A 424 5.19 -12.94 34.33
C VAL A 424 4.00 -12.00 34.30
N THR A 425 2.80 -12.57 34.41
CA THR A 425 1.53 -11.84 34.40
C THR A 425 1.18 -11.32 35.78
N HIS A 426 1.37 -12.14 36.83
CA HIS A 426 1.02 -11.78 38.21
C HIS A 426 2.02 -12.34 39.21
N VAL A 427 2.20 -11.65 40.33
CA VAL A 427 2.96 -12.12 41.50
C VAL A 427 2.03 -12.15 42.70
N LEU A 428 1.85 -13.32 43.32
CA LEU A 428 0.93 -13.51 44.43
C LEU A 428 1.61 -14.22 45.62
N PRO A 429 1.62 -13.64 46.83
CA PRO A 429 1.25 -12.25 47.11
C PRO A 429 2.29 -11.26 46.55
N ARG A 430 1.82 -10.09 46.08
CA ARG A 430 2.70 -9.01 45.60
C ARG A 430 3.41 -8.28 46.75
N ARG A 431 2.75 -8.23 47.91
CA ARG A 431 3.22 -7.59 49.13
C ARG A 431 3.60 -8.67 50.12
N VAL A 432 4.86 -8.71 50.51
CA VAL A 432 5.36 -9.64 51.51
C VAL A 432 6.02 -8.84 52.62
N ALA A 433 5.70 -9.21 53.85
CA ALA A 433 6.42 -8.70 54.99
C ALA A 433 7.64 -9.61 55.23
N ALA A 434 8.83 -9.03 55.39
CA ALA A 434 9.96 -9.75 55.96
C ALA A 434 9.81 -9.72 57.49
N PRO A 435 10.08 -10.83 58.23
CA PRO A 435 10.81 -12.04 57.83
C PRO A 435 9.94 -13.26 57.42
N PHE A 436 8.66 -13.07 57.10
CA PHE A 436 7.73 -14.21 56.93
C PHE A 436 8.07 -15.13 55.74
N GLN A 437 8.02 -16.45 55.94
CA GLN A 437 8.18 -17.49 54.90
C GLN A 437 6.89 -17.70 54.08
N ILE A 438 6.30 -16.63 53.55
CA ILE A 438 5.09 -16.77 52.72
C ILE A 438 5.51 -17.20 51.31
N PRO A 439 4.98 -18.32 50.77
CA PRO A 439 5.29 -18.74 49.40
C PRO A 439 4.75 -17.71 48.41
N ILE A 440 5.64 -17.19 47.56
CA ILE A 440 5.34 -16.28 46.47
C ILE A 440 5.23 -17.09 45.18
N THR A 441 4.10 -16.97 44.50
CA THR A 441 3.85 -17.61 43.21
C THR A 441 3.87 -16.56 42.09
N LEU A 442 4.77 -16.74 41.12
CA LEU A 442 4.82 -16.00 39.87
C LEU A 442 3.96 -16.74 38.86
N TYR A 443 2.89 -16.12 38.42
CA TYR A 443 2.09 -16.57 37.29
C TYR A 443 2.60 -15.90 36.02
N GLY A 444 2.64 -16.64 34.92
CA GLY A 444 3.21 -16.18 33.67
C GLY A 444 3.04 -17.22 32.57
N LYS A 445 3.92 -17.21 31.59
CA LYS A 445 4.07 -18.27 30.58
C LYS A 445 5.54 -18.54 30.36
N GLY A 446 5.86 -19.74 29.90
CA GLY A 446 7.24 -20.09 29.52
C GLY A 446 8.16 -20.36 30.71
N PHE A 447 7.59 -20.66 31.88
CA PHE A 447 8.39 -21.26 32.95
C PHE A 447 8.72 -22.70 32.60
N CYS A 448 9.89 -23.15 33.03
CA CYS A 448 10.34 -24.52 32.90
C CYS A 448 10.88 -25.04 34.23
N ASP A 449 10.99 -26.37 34.34
CA ASP A 449 11.64 -26.99 35.47
C ASP A 449 13.07 -26.42 35.65
N LYS A 450 13.49 -26.21 36.90
CA LYS A 450 14.75 -25.54 37.27
C LYS A 450 14.86 -24.05 36.94
N THR A 451 13.76 -23.37 36.63
CA THR A 451 13.77 -21.89 36.63
C THR A 451 14.24 -21.40 38.00
N ALA A 452 15.23 -20.50 38.04
CA ALA A 452 15.69 -19.87 39.26
C ALA A 452 15.28 -18.38 39.28
N LEU A 453 15.25 -17.78 40.47
CA LEU A 453 14.87 -16.37 40.63
C LEU A 453 15.89 -15.62 41.46
N LEU A 454 16.28 -14.44 41.02
CA LEU A 454 17.08 -13.51 41.82
C LEU A 454 16.20 -12.34 42.25
N VAL A 455 16.00 -12.16 43.55
CA VAL A 455 15.30 -10.98 44.09
C VAL A 455 16.33 -9.92 44.44
N GLN A 456 16.07 -8.68 44.06
CA GLN A 456 16.91 -7.54 44.41
C GLN A 456 17.15 -7.45 45.93
N GLY A 457 18.42 -7.43 46.33
CA GLY A 457 18.84 -7.46 47.74
C GLY A 457 19.29 -8.84 48.24
N LEU A 458 19.02 -9.92 47.48
CA LEU A 458 19.59 -11.23 47.72
C LEU A 458 20.76 -11.48 46.76
N GLN A 459 21.86 -12.02 47.28
CA GLN A 459 23.06 -12.35 46.48
C GLN A 459 22.94 -13.69 45.74
N GLU A 460 22.08 -14.58 46.22
CA GLU A 460 21.94 -15.94 45.70
C GLU A 460 20.62 -16.09 44.95
N ALA A 461 20.68 -16.82 43.83
CA ALA A 461 19.47 -17.24 43.13
C ALA A 461 18.70 -18.23 44.00
N MET A 462 17.40 -18.01 44.13
CA MET A 462 16.51 -18.88 44.87
C MET A 462 16.02 -20.00 43.97
N ALA A 463 16.02 -21.21 44.53
CA ALA A 463 15.35 -22.34 43.92
C ALA A 463 13.84 -22.07 43.83
N THR A 464 13.23 -22.41 42.71
CA THR A 464 11.78 -22.39 42.57
C THR A 464 11.21 -23.79 42.55
N THR A 465 10.01 -23.93 43.06
CA THR A 465 9.15 -25.08 42.82
C THR A 465 8.38 -24.81 41.53
N PHE A 466 8.70 -25.56 40.48
CA PHE A 466 7.94 -25.53 39.25
C PHE A 466 6.55 -26.12 39.49
N LEU A 467 5.49 -25.32 39.29
CA LEU A 467 4.11 -25.80 39.41
C LEU A 467 3.59 -26.27 38.06
N ASN A 468 3.77 -25.45 37.02
CA ASN A 468 3.49 -25.76 35.62
C ASN A 468 4.09 -24.67 34.71
N GLN A 469 3.93 -24.79 33.39
CA GLN A 469 4.45 -23.81 32.41
C GLN A 469 3.96 -22.37 32.61
N ASN A 470 2.89 -22.19 33.40
CA ASN A 470 2.28 -20.91 33.70
C ASN A 470 2.52 -20.44 35.15
N ALA A 471 3.20 -21.21 36.00
CA ALA A 471 3.46 -20.81 37.37
C ALA A 471 4.73 -21.42 37.98
N VAL A 472 5.52 -20.59 38.66
CA VAL A 472 6.61 -21.00 39.55
C VAL A 472 6.41 -20.42 40.93
N ARG A 473 6.74 -21.19 41.96
CA ARG A 473 6.62 -20.78 43.37
C ARG A 473 8.00 -20.70 44.00
N PHE A 474 8.24 -19.71 44.84
CA PHE A 474 9.46 -19.56 45.62
C PHE A 474 9.14 -18.96 46.99
N SER A 475 10.05 -19.09 47.94
CA SER A 475 9.93 -18.45 49.25
C SER A 475 11.19 -17.65 49.53
N LEU A 476 11.06 -16.51 50.21
CA LEU A 476 12.20 -15.73 50.64
C LEU A 476 12.96 -16.51 51.74
N PRO A 477 14.31 -16.50 51.74
CA PRO A 477 15.10 -17.18 52.76
C PRO A 477 14.88 -16.54 54.12
N ALA A 478 14.50 -17.34 55.11
CA ALA A 478 14.35 -16.87 56.49
C ALA A 478 15.68 -16.35 57.04
N GLY A 479 15.62 -15.24 57.78
CA GLY A 479 16.78 -14.65 58.46
C GLY A 479 17.73 -13.83 57.60
N LYS A 480 17.57 -13.78 56.26
CA LYS A 480 18.33 -12.85 55.42
C LYS A 480 17.58 -11.50 55.35
N PRO A 481 18.15 -10.40 55.88
CA PRO A 481 17.49 -9.11 55.82
C PRO A 481 17.38 -8.65 54.36
N ILE A 482 16.17 -8.33 53.93
CA ILE A 482 15.89 -7.68 52.64
C ILE A 482 15.36 -6.29 52.96
N ASP A 483 16.02 -5.26 52.44
CA ASP A 483 15.59 -3.89 52.69
C ASP A 483 14.13 -3.70 52.26
N PRO A 484 13.31 -2.94 53.00
CA PRO A 484 11.95 -2.62 52.58
C PRO A 484 11.91 -1.88 51.23
N GLY A 485 10.79 -2.00 50.51
CA GLY A 485 10.52 -1.31 49.26
C GLY A 485 10.19 -2.25 48.09
N ARG A 486 10.02 -1.66 46.91
CA ARG A 486 9.75 -2.40 45.68
C ARG A 486 11.04 -3.07 45.19
N LYS A 487 10.96 -4.36 44.91
CA LYS A 487 12.06 -5.21 44.46
C LYS A 487 11.86 -5.65 43.03
N GLN A 488 12.96 -5.64 42.30
CA GLN A 488 13.07 -6.32 41.02
C GLN A 488 13.22 -7.83 41.24
N VAL A 489 12.64 -8.62 40.35
CA VAL A 489 12.82 -10.08 40.30
C VAL A 489 13.38 -10.45 38.94
N VAL A 490 14.58 -11.01 38.92
CA VAL A 490 15.20 -11.54 37.70
C VAL A 490 14.85 -13.02 37.58
N VAL A 491 14.23 -13.39 36.46
CA VAL A 491 13.95 -14.79 36.15
C VAL A 491 15.11 -15.36 35.36
N LEU A 492 15.64 -16.48 35.84
CA LEU A 492 16.77 -17.20 35.28
C LEU A 492 16.27 -18.55 34.75
N PRO A 493 15.80 -18.63 33.50
CA PRO A 493 15.46 -19.92 32.92
C PRO A 493 16.73 -20.78 32.73
N PRO A 494 16.64 -22.12 32.82
CA PRO A 494 17.76 -23.04 32.58
C PRO A 494 18.35 -22.92 31.16
N THR A 495 17.54 -22.48 30.20
CA THR A 495 17.96 -22.20 28.82
C THR A 495 17.33 -20.88 28.38
N GLY A 496 18.12 -20.00 27.76
CA GLY A 496 17.67 -18.70 27.28
C GLY A 496 18.21 -17.52 28.09
N SER A 497 17.80 -16.31 27.71
CA SER A 497 18.21 -15.09 28.40
C SER A 497 17.41 -14.88 29.70
N SER A 498 18.10 -14.45 30.75
CA SER A 498 17.45 -13.92 31.95
C SER A 498 16.65 -12.66 31.63
N TYR A 499 15.57 -12.41 32.35
CA TYR A 499 14.79 -11.18 32.20
C TYR A 499 14.38 -10.60 33.54
N VAL A 500 14.31 -9.27 33.63
CA VAL A 500 14.05 -8.52 34.85
C VAL A 500 12.59 -8.10 34.89
N ILE A 501 11.92 -8.37 36.00
CA ILE A 501 10.57 -7.90 36.30
C ILE A 501 10.71 -6.76 37.31
N GLU A 502 10.48 -5.53 36.85
CA GLU A 502 10.54 -4.37 37.73
C GLU A 502 9.33 -4.30 38.66
N ASN A 503 9.55 -3.90 39.91
CA ASN A 503 8.47 -3.72 40.90
C ASN A 503 7.57 -4.96 41.07
N ALA A 504 8.16 -6.15 40.90
CA ALA A 504 7.48 -7.43 40.93
C ALA A 504 6.99 -7.79 42.35
N LEU A 505 7.78 -7.41 43.35
CA LEU A 505 7.53 -7.70 44.75
C LEU A 505 7.68 -6.41 45.56
N GLU A 506 6.83 -6.19 46.56
CA GLU A 506 6.96 -5.10 47.52
C GLU A 506 7.24 -5.72 48.89
N VAL A 507 8.46 -5.52 49.38
CA VAL A 507 8.86 -5.96 50.72
C VAL A 507 8.44 -4.86 51.69
N ILE A 508 7.45 -5.15 52.53
CA ILE A 508 6.94 -4.18 53.49
C ILE A 508 7.73 -4.33 54.79
N LYS A 509 8.18 -3.19 55.34
CA LYS A 509 8.68 -3.16 56.70
C LYS A 509 7.51 -3.38 57.65
N VAL A 510 7.56 -4.44 58.45
CA VAL A 510 6.59 -4.63 59.52
C VAL A 510 6.84 -3.55 60.56
N GLU A 511 5.85 -2.69 60.77
CA GLU A 511 5.88 -1.70 61.84
C GLU A 511 4.64 -1.89 62.70
N ILE A 512 4.84 -2.23 63.98
CA ILE A 512 3.78 -2.25 64.97
C ILE A 512 3.76 -0.88 65.63
N ARG A 513 2.69 -0.13 65.39
CA ARG A 513 2.50 1.17 66.04
C ARG A 513 1.60 0.98 67.26
N LYS A 514 2.05 1.50 68.40
CA LYS A 514 1.31 1.46 69.66
C LYS A 514 0.88 2.87 70.01
N THR A 515 -0.38 3.03 70.38
CA THR A 515 -0.92 4.29 70.87
C THR A 515 -1.73 4.01 72.12
N MET A 516 -1.38 4.64 73.24
CA MET A 516 -2.25 4.62 74.41
C MET A 516 -3.42 5.57 74.17
N THR A 517 -4.63 5.06 74.35
CA THR A 517 -5.88 5.82 74.27
C THR A 517 -6.68 5.63 75.57
N VAL A 518 -7.78 6.37 75.70
CA VAL A 518 -8.70 6.24 76.82
C VAL A 518 -10.02 5.74 76.26
N ASP A 519 -10.56 4.66 76.83
CA ASP A 519 -11.83 4.10 76.40
C ASP A 519 -13.03 4.96 76.83
N ALA A 520 -14.24 4.59 76.41
CA ALA A 520 -15.47 5.32 76.74
C ALA A 520 -15.79 5.35 78.25
N SER A 521 -15.16 4.48 79.04
CA SER A 521 -15.31 4.39 80.50
C SER A 521 -14.21 5.14 81.26
N GLY A 522 -13.28 5.79 80.56
CA GLY A 522 -12.18 6.55 81.18
C GLY A 522 -10.96 5.70 81.55
N ASN A 523 -10.89 4.44 81.12
CA ASN A 523 -9.76 3.56 81.40
C ASN A 523 -8.70 3.62 80.29
N ASP A 524 -7.44 3.40 80.66
CA ASP A 524 -6.32 3.26 79.72
C ASP A 524 -6.55 2.05 78.79
N ALA A 525 -6.49 2.29 77.48
CA ALA A 525 -6.61 1.32 76.40
C ALA A 525 -5.36 1.36 75.50
N LEU A 526 -5.01 0.23 74.88
CA LEU A 526 -3.87 0.14 73.97
C LEU A 526 -4.35 -0.11 72.55
N ASP A 527 -4.22 0.90 71.70
CA ASP A 527 -4.42 0.75 70.26
C ASP A 527 -3.14 0.25 69.60
N VAL A 528 -3.24 -0.90 68.93
CA VAL A 528 -2.16 -1.54 68.19
C VAL A 528 -2.52 -1.54 66.71
N ASP A 529 -1.68 -0.89 65.91
CA ASP A 529 -1.76 -0.87 64.44
C ASP A 529 -0.69 -1.80 63.89
N PHE A 530 -1.10 -2.96 63.36
CA PHE A 530 -0.23 -3.90 62.68
C PHE A 530 -0.01 -3.47 61.22
N SER A 531 0.64 -2.33 61.04
CA SER A 531 0.93 -1.77 59.73
C SER A 531 1.89 -2.69 58.96
N GLY A 532 1.41 -3.20 57.82
CA GLY A 532 2.16 -4.12 56.95
C GLY A 532 1.94 -5.62 57.23
N ILE A 533 1.15 -6.00 58.23
CA ILE A 533 0.72 -7.39 58.46
C ILE A 533 -0.74 -7.52 58.03
N VAL A 534 -1.04 -8.39 57.08
CA VAL A 534 -2.44 -8.66 56.69
C VAL A 534 -3.01 -9.70 57.64
N LEU A 535 -3.81 -9.25 58.61
CA LEU A 535 -4.56 -10.12 59.52
C LEU A 535 -5.90 -10.45 58.86
N VAL A 536 -6.01 -11.61 58.21
CA VAL A 536 -7.20 -12.01 57.44
C VAL A 536 -8.30 -12.50 58.38
N GLY A 537 -8.93 -11.57 59.13
CA GLY A 537 -10.08 -11.89 59.99
C GLY A 537 -9.80 -12.87 61.14
N GLU A 538 -8.54 -13.20 61.38
CA GLU A 538 -8.09 -14.01 62.51
C GLU A 538 -8.41 -13.27 63.82
N PRO A 539 -9.19 -13.86 64.75
CA PRO A 539 -9.40 -13.28 66.07
C PRO A 539 -8.08 -13.26 66.82
N LEU A 540 -7.76 -12.10 67.41
CA LEU A 540 -6.58 -11.96 68.24
C LEU A 540 -6.94 -12.23 69.71
N THR A 541 -6.05 -12.92 70.41
CA THR A 541 -6.08 -13.03 71.86
C THR A 541 -5.04 -12.07 72.44
N ALA A 542 -5.39 -11.42 73.56
CA ALA A 542 -4.45 -10.61 74.32
C ALA A 542 -4.45 -11.07 75.78
N HIS A 543 -3.27 -11.17 76.37
CA HIS A 543 -3.07 -11.62 77.75
C HIS A 543 -2.13 -10.69 78.50
N LEU A 544 -2.47 -10.40 79.76
CA LEU A 544 -1.65 -9.72 80.74
C LEU A 544 -1.24 -10.74 81.81
N GLY A 545 -0.04 -11.30 81.70
CA GLY A 545 0.30 -12.53 82.43
C GLY A 545 -0.66 -13.67 82.05
N GLU A 546 -1.37 -14.24 83.02
CA GLU A 546 -2.42 -15.25 82.78
C GLU A 546 -3.82 -14.66 82.56
N SER A 547 -4.00 -13.36 82.79
CA SER A 547 -5.32 -12.71 82.71
C SER A 547 -5.67 -12.37 81.26
N PRO A 548 -6.81 -12.86 80.71
CA PRO A 548 -7.23 -12.49 79.38
C PRO A 548 -7.67 -11.02 79.32
N LEU A 549 -7.30 -10.34 78.25
CA LEU A 549 -7.72 -8.98 77.93
C LEU A 549 -8.75 -9.01 76.80
N ALA A 550 -9.63 -8.02 76.78
CA ALA A 550 -10.58 -7.86 75.68
C ALA A 550 -9.84 -7.24 74.48
N VAL A 551 -10.03 -7.82 73.29
CA VAL A 551 -9.52 -7.27 72.04
C VAL A 551 -10.70 -6.88 71.15
N ALA A 552 -10.81 -5.60 70.84
CA ALA A 552 -11.79 -5.07 69.91
C ALA A 552 -11.11 -4.77 68.57
N HIS A 553 -11.68 -5.27 67.48
CA HIS A 553 -11.29 -4.85 66.13
C HIS A 553 -11.86 -3.45 65.87
N LEU A 554 -11.01 -2.50 65.51
CA LEU A 554 -11.44 -1.16 65.15
C LEU A 554 -11.79 -1.10 63.67
N VAL A 555 -10.75 -0.94 62.82
CA VAL A 555 -10.85 -0.83 61.36
C VAL A 555 -9.50 -1.27 60.76
N GLY A 556 -9.54 -2.13 59.72
CA GLY A 556 -8.33 -2.59 59.03
C GLY A 556 -7.43 -3.42 59.93
N ASN A 557 -6.17 -2.98 60.11
CA ASN A 557 -5.17 -3.67 60.93
C ASN A 557 -5.04 -3.08 62.35
N ARG A 558 -6.04 -2.31 62.79
CA ARG A 558 -6.05 -1.67 64.12
C ARG A 558 -6.93 -2.43 65.09
N TYR A 559 -6.37 -2.69 66.27
CA TYR A 559 -7.03 -3.38 67.36
C TYR A 559 -6.86 -2.57 68.64
N THR A 560 -7.91 -2.50 69.44
CA THR A 560 -7.85 -1.92 70.79
C THR A 560 -7.84 -3.06 71.80
N VAL A 561 -6.87 -3.04 72.70
CA VAL A 561 -6.80 -3.96 73.83
C VAL A 561 -7.25 -3.22 75.09
N THR A 562 -8.22 -3.78 75.81
CA THR A 562 -8.72 -3.24 77.08
C THR A 562 -8.72 -4.29 78.19
N GLY A 563 -8.52 -3.84 79.43
CA GLY A 563 -8.56 -4.67 80.63
C GLY A 563 -9.65 -4.19 81.61
N PRO A 564 -10.23 -5.08 82.43
CA PRO A 564 -11.16 -4.69 83.49
C PRO A 564 -10.43 -3.83 84.53
N GLY A 565 -10.66 -2.52 84.50
CA GLY A 565 -9.98 -1.53 85.36
C GLY A 565 -8.81 -0.78 84.70
N GLY A 566 -8.65 -0.90 83.37
CA GLY A 566 -7.55 -0.28 82.62
C GLY A 566 -6.30 -1.14 82.55
N LEU A 567 -5.36 -0.73 81.68
CA LEU A 567 -4.10 -1.45 81.50
C LEU A 567 -3.03 -0.95 82.51
N PRO A 568 -2.54 -1.78 83.43
CA PRO A 568 -1.51 -1.38 84.38
C PRO A 568 -0.19 -1.05 83.67
N ARG A 569 0.40 0.10 84.01
CA ARG A 569 1.66 0.56 83.43
C ARG A 569 2.83 -0.31 83.88
N GLY A 570 3.75 -0.59 82.96
CA GLY A 570 4.94 -1.40 83.19
C GLY A 570 4.75 -2.91 82.98
N GLU A 571 3.51 -3.37 82.81
CA GLU A 571 3.22 -4.78 82.56
C GLU A 571 3.37 -5.16 81.08
N THR A 572 3.64 -6.44 80.82
CA THR A 572 3.79 -6.98 79.46
C THR A 572 2.48 -7.61 79.00
N ILE A 573 1.97 -7.12 77.86
CA ILE A 573 0.83 -7.67 77.14
C ILE A 573 1.36 -8.55 76.01
N ARG A 574 0.88 -9.78 75.95
CA ARG A 574 1.08 -10.68 74.81
C ARG A 574 -0.15 -10.67 73.93
N ILE A 575 0.00 -10.29 72.66
CA ILE A 575 -1.05 -10.33 71.64
C ILE A 575 -0.67 -11.43 70.64
N ALA A 576 -1.58 -12.38 70.38
CA ALA A 576 -1.34 -13.47 69.46
C ALA A 576 -2.56 -13.74 68.57
N ALA A 577 -2.33 -14.30 67.38
CA ALA A 577 -3.43 -14.95 66.66
C ALA A 577 -3.87 -16.20 67.42
N GLN A 578 -5.16 -16.50 67.37
CA GLN A 578 -5.71 -17.69 68.02
C GLN A 578 -5.14 -19.00 67.46
N ASP A 579 -4.72 -19.01 66.19
CA ASP A 579 -4.07 -20.16 65.53
C ASP A 579 -2.56 -20.30 65.83
N GLY A 580 -1.98 -19.33 66.56
CA GLY A 580 -0.55 -19.29 66.87
C GLY A 580 0.35 -18.85 65.70
N SER A 581 -0.21 -18.40 64.57
CA SER A 581 0.55 -17.95 63.40
C SER A 581 1.43 -16.74 63.67
N PHE A 582 1.10 -15.94 64.67
CA PHE A 582 1.97 -14.89 65.19
C PHE A 582 1.70 -14.61 66.67
N ALA A 583 2.75 -14.20 67.39
CA ALA A 583 2.65 -13.64 68.72
C ALA A 583 3.60 -12.44 68.85
N PHE A 584 3.18 -11.46 69.64
CA PHE A 584 3.93 -10.24 69.91
C PHE A 584 3.76 -9.83 71.36
N GLU A 585 4.85 -9.47 72.01
CA GLU A 585 4.86 -8.98 73.38
C GLU A 585 5.19 -7.49 73.43
N THR A 586 4.49 -6.75 74.27
CA THR A 586 4.65 -5.30 74.44
C THR A 586 4.51 -4.90 75.89
N THR A 587 5.35 -3.98 76.38
CA THR A 587 5.16 -3.34 77.68
C THR A 587 4.25 -2.12 77.59
N VAL A 588 3.39 -1.92 78.59
CA VAL A 588 2.51 -0.74 78.71
C VAL A 588 3.30 0.43 79.28
N ASN A 589 4.00 1.18 78.43
CA ASN A 589 4.83 2.30 78.88
C ASN A 589 4.00 3.61 79.03
N GLY A 590 4.10 4.24 80.21
CA GLY A 590 3.19 5.27 80.73
C GLY A 590 3.25 6.69 80.13
N THR A 591 3.75 6.87 78.91
CA THR A 591 3.72 8.17 78.21
C THR A 591 3.18 7.99 76.81
N ALA A 592 2.27 8.87 76.39
CA ALA A 592 1.70 8.95 75.03
C ALA A 592 2.73 9.38 73.97
N SER A 593 3.91 8.78 73.98
CA SER A 593 4.90 8.86 72.92
C SER A 593 4.64 7.72 71.96
N SER A 594 4.29 8.03 70.71
CA SER A 594 4.26 7.05 69.63
C SER A 594 5.66 6.43 69.48
N GLY A 595 5.86 5.23 69.98
CA GLY A 595 7.11 4.47 69.87
C GLY A 595 7.02 3.42 68.78
N PHE A 596 8.09 3.25 68.01
CA PHE A 596 8.30 2.07 67.17
C PHE A 596 9.17 1.11 67.96
N GLU A 597 8.66 -0.07 68.30
CA GLU A 597 9.50 -1.14 68.84
C GLU A 597 9.85 -2.12 67.72
N PRO A 598 11.13 -2.49 67.57
CA PRO A 598 11.51 -3.57 66.67
C PRO A 598 10.82 -4.85 67.16
N VAL A 599 10.00 -5.42 66.29
CA VAL A 599 9.24 -6.63 66.59
C VAL A 599 10.23 -7.80 66.63
N THR A 600 10.41 -8.39 67.79
CA THR A 600 11.01 -9.71 67.91
C THR A 600 9.85 -10.69 67.85
N LEU A 601 9.62 -11.28 66.67
CA LEU A 601 8.59 -12.31 66.48
C LEU A 601 9.12 -13.62 67.08
N LEU A 602 8.37 -14.20 68.01
CA LEU A 602 8.64 -15.49 68.66
C LEU A 602 8.24 -16.66 67.77
#